data_AF-A0A8B6DV37-F1
#
_entry.id   AF-A0A8B6DV37-F1
#
_cell.length_a   1.000
_cell.length_b   1.000
_cell.length_c   1.000
_cell.angle_alpha   90.00
_cell.angle_beta   90.00
_cell.angle_gamma   90.00
#
_symmetry.space_group_name_H-M   'P 1'
#
loop_
_entity.id
_entity.type
_entity.pdbx_description
1 polymer ?
#
loop_
_entity_poly.entity_id
_entity_poly.type
_entity_poly.pdbx_seq_one_letter_code
_entity_poly.pdbx_strand_id
1 'polypeptide(L)'
;MATTKKPIDSRQNDVVLKLRVKELEDEVAGLKKRLDELRKAKNTTITKREQKVLEVGLPFGRRDSKTTDTKKPDNTAKNKELEEKNREIDELKRKFAEEMEQMKKDLVEEYACDHDIEIEALRKNIAELQGDNAALVVENDDLNERVNSLVYDLSIKEATWCDNEEKMKIEMQKTWGEKYAEWMQRTEQKLEELQQANTLLYVYNMNQSYLKLLLKY
;
A
#
# COMPACT_ATOMS: atom_id res chain seq x y z
N MET A 1 -29.74 0.27 -28.35
CA MET A 1 -30.48 0.51 -27.10
C MET A 1 -29.59 1.24 -26.12
N ALA A 2 -30.15 2.21 -25.41
CA ALA A 2 -29.44 3.08 -24.48
C ALA A 2 -28.78 2.25 -23.38
N THR A 3 -27.45 2.32 -23.28
CA THR A 3 -26.75 1.85 -22.08
C THR A 3 -26.95 2.90 -20.99
N THR A 4 -27.97 2.68 -20.17
CA THR A 4 -28.08 3.31 -18.85
C THR A 4 -26.87 2.89 -18.04
N LYS A 5 -25.79 3.67 -18.13
CA LYS A 5 -24.67 3.64 -17.19
C LYS A 5 -25.26 3.84 -15.80
N LYS A 6 -25.30 2.78 -14.98
CA LYS A 6 -25.46 2.95 -13.54
C LYS A 6 -24.36 3.91 -13.08
N PRO A 7 -24.70 5.01 -12.40
CA PRO A 7 -23.69 5.93 -11.92
C PRO A 7 -22.92 5.19 -10.82
N ILE A 8 -21.73 4.71 -11.15
CA ILE A 8 -20.73 4.34 -10.14
C ILE A 8 -20.58 5.58 -9.27
N ASP A 9 -20.67 5.37 -7.96
CA ASP A 9 -20.85 6.38 -6.91
C ASP A 9 -19.62 7.30 -6.80
N SER A 10 -19.43 8.14 -7.82
CA SER A 10 -18.31 9.08 -7.98
C SER A 10 -18.19 10.01 -6.79
N ARG A 11 -19.30 10.26 -6.09
CA ARG A 11 -19.32 11.07 -4.87
C ARG A 11 -18.69 10.35 -3.68
N GLN A 12 -18.89 9.04 -3.53
CA GLN A 12 -18.27 8.29 -2.43
C GLN A 12 -16.76 8.17 -2.64
N ASN A 13 -16.32 7.89 -3.87
CA ASN A 13 -14.89 7.84 -4.20
C ASN A 13 -14.22 9.22 -4.02
N ASP A 14 -14.88 10.31 -4.41
CA ASP A 14 -14.37 11.67 -4.19
C ASP A 14 -14.22 12.01 -2.70
N VAL A 15 -15.14 11.55 -1.85
CA VAL A 15 -15.07 11.78 -0.40
C VAL A 15 -13.90 11.00 0.21
N VAL A 16 -13.72 9.74 -0.18
CA VAL A 16 -12.59 8.91 0.29
C VAL A 16 -11.25 9.49 -0.15
N LEU A 17 -11.13 9.92 -1.41
CA LEU A 17 -9.91 10.55 -1.91
C LEU A 17 -9.61 11.87 -1.21
N LYS A 18 -10.62 12.71 -0.93
CA LYS A 18 -10.44 13.95 -0.17
C LYS A 18 -9.98 13.70 1.26
N LEU A 19 -10.50 12.66 1.92
CA LEU A 19 -10.05 12.27 3.26
C LEU A 19 -8.60 11.80 3.21
N ARG A 20 -8.23 10.97 2.23
CA ARG A 20 -6.86 10.49 2.08
C ARG A 20 -5.86 11.61 1.77
N VAL A 21 -6.25 12.56 0.91
CA VAL A 21 -5.44 13.76 0.63
C VAL A 21 -5.22 14.55 1.91
N LYS A 22 -6.27 14.75 2.72
CA LYS A 22 -6.17 15.46 3.99
C LYS A 22 -5.25 14.75 5.00
N GLU A 23 -5.34 13.43 5.12
CA GLU A 23 -4.42 12.64 5.96
C GLU A 23 -2.96 12.81 5.52
N LEU A 24 -2.71 12.75 4.22
CA LEU A 24 -1.36 12.93 3.66
C LEU A 24 -0.86 14.37 3.86
N GLU A 25 -1.72 15.38 3.76
CA GLU A 25 -1.39 16.77 4.06
C GLU A 25 -1.00 16.96 5.54
N ASP A 26 -1.73 16.32 6.47
CA ASP A 26 -1.46 16.35 7.90
C ASP A 26 -0.13 15.63 8.24
N GLU A 27 0.15 14.49 7.60
CA GLU A 27 1.43 13.78 7.74
C GLU A 27 2.61 14.63 7.22
N VAL A 28 2.46 15.26 6.05
CA VAL A 28 3.49 16.15 5.49
C VAL A 28 3.72 17.37 6.40
N ALA A 29 2.66 17.94 6.98
CA ALA A 29 2.79 19.03 7.94
C ALA A 29 3.53 18.58 9.22
N GLY A 30 3.22 17.38 9.72
CA GLY A 30 3.91 16.77 10.87
C GLY A 30 5.41 16.53 10.59
N LEU A 31 5.74 15.98 9.42
CA LEU A 31 7.12 15.75 9.00
C LEU A 31 7.91 17.06 8.84
N LYS A 32 7.29 18.11 8.27
CA LYS A 32 7.91 19.44 8.18
C LYS A 32 8.21 20.01 9.56
N LYS A 33 7.27 19.92 10.51
CA LYS A 33 7.48 20.39 11.87
C LYS A 33 8.64 19.66 12.56
N ARG A 34 8.70 18.32 12.42
CA ARG A 34 9.79 17.51 12.98
C ARG A 34 11.15 17.84 12.34
N LEU A 35 11.18 18.11 11.05
CA LEU A 35 12.39 18.56 10.35
C LEU A 35 12.89 19.90 10.88
N ASP A 36 11.99 20.85 11.13
CA ASP A 36 12.35 22.16 11.70
C ASP A 36 12.83 22.05 13.16
N GLU A 37 12.22 21.17 13.96
CA GLU A 37 12.71 20.84 15.31
C GLU A 37 14.12 20.24 15.29
N LEU A 38 14.40 19.31 14.37
CA LEU A 38 15.73 18.73 14.18
C LEU A 38 16.76 19.78 13.73
N ARG A 39 16.38 20.69 12.83
CA ARG A 39 17.24 21.81 12.42
C ARG A 39 17.58 22.73 13.59
N LYS A 40 16.59 23.07 14.42
CA LYS A 40 16.81 23.87 15.65
C LYS A 40 17.77 23.15 16.60
N ALA A 41 17.53 21.87 16.87
CA ALA A 41 18.37 21.06 17.75
C ALA A 41 19.82 20.97 17.26
N LYS A 42 20.03 20.72 15.96
CA LYS A 42 21.37 20.69 15.33
C LYS A 42 22.10 22.02 15.51
N ASN A 43 21.44 23.13 15.23
CA ASN A 43 22.06 24.45 15.34
C ASN A 43 22.46 24.76 16.78
N THR A 44 21.63 24.42 17.78
CA THR A 44 22.01 24.55 19.19
C THR A 44 23.21 23.69 19.60
N THR A 45 23.32 22.48 19.07
CA THR A 45 24.45 21.58 19.39
C THR A 45 25.75 22.06 18.74
N ILE A 46 25.68 22.57 17.51
CA ILE A 46 26.84 23.17 16.82
C ILE A 46 27.34 24.40 17.59
N THR A 47 26.46 25.33 17.97
CA THR A 47 26.86 26.51 18.75
C THR A 47 27.47 26.14 20.11
N LYS A 48 26.93 25.12 20.81
CA LYS A 48 27.52 24.63 22.07
C LYS A 48 28.90 24.01 21.87
N ARG A 49 29.14 23.33 20.75
CA ARG A 49 30.45 22.76 20.41
C ARG A 49 31.44 23.87 20.06
N GLU A 50 31.04 24.86 19.28
CA GLU A 50 31.86 26.02 18.92
C GLU A 50 32.25 26.86 20.16
N GLN A 51 31.31 27.08 21.09
CA GLN A 51 31.60 27.77 22.36
C GLN A 51 32.63 27.01 23.22
N LYS A 52 32.50 25.69 23.35
CA LYS A 52 33.48 24.88 24.09
C LYS A 52 34.87 24.85 23.43
N VAL A 53 34.93 24.84 22.10
CA VAL A 53 36.21 24.87 21.38
C VAL A 53 36.91 26.22 21.55
N LEU A 54 36.16 27.33 21.61
CA LEU A 54 36.71 28.65 21.94
C LEU A 54 37.21 28.74 23.39
N GLU A 55 36.53 28.10 24.35
CA GLU A 55 36.89 28.13 25.76
C GLU A 55 38.17 27.32 26.08
N VAL A 56 38.45 26.25 25.32
CA VAL A 56 39.65 25.39 25.51
C VAL A 56 40.86 25.90 24.70
N GLY A 57 40.68 26.83 23.76
CA GLY A 57 41.70 27.22 22.79
C GLY A 57 42.84 28.13 23.28
N LEU A 58 42.81 28.68 24.51
CA LEU A 58 43.80 29.68 24.97
C LEU A 58 44.16 29.58 26.47
N PRO A 59 45.09 28.71 26.91
CA PRO A 59 45.69 28.87 28.24
C PRO A 59 47.18 29.26 28.25
N PHE A 60 47.90 29.30 27.11
CA PHE A 60 49.38 29.40 27.15
C PHE A 60 50.04 30.46 26.26
N GLY A 61 49.29 31.39 25.68
CA GLY A 61 49.85 32.42 24.79
C GLY A 61 50.19 33.73 25.49
N ARG A 62 51.18 33.78 26.40
CA ARG A 62 52.00 34.97 26.75
C ARG A 62 52.88 34.73 27.99
N ARG A 63 54.17 34.46 27.79
CA ARG A 63 55.22 34.88 28.72
C ARG A 63 56.57 34.97 28.01
N ASP A 64 56.82 36.16 27.46
CA ASP A 64 58.15 36.58 27.04
C ASP A 64 58.81 37.46 28.11
N SER A 65 60.14 37.33 28.19
CA SER A 65 61.13 38.18 28.89
C SER A 65 61.20 38.01 30.42
N LYS A 66 62.37 37.99 31.07
CA LYS A 66 63.58 38.76 30.82
C LYS A 66 64.78 38.08 31.52
N THR A 67 65.87 37.94 30.78
CA THR A 67 67.21 37.61 31.29
C THR A 67 67.76 38.77 32.10
N THR A 68 68.21 38.51 33.33
CA THR A 68 69.25 39.31 34.01
C THR A 68 70.18 38.40 34.80
N ASP A 69 71.44 38.74 34.64
CA ASP A 69 72.63 37.95 34.91
C ASP A 69 73.09 38.02 36.38
N THR A 70 73.98 37.11 36.74
CA THR A 70 74.91 37.11 37.89
C THR A 70 74.38 36.85 39.30
N LYS A 71 74.50 35.58 39.70
CA LYS A 71 75.28 35.14 40.89
C LYS A 71 75.45 33.63 40.77
N LYS A 72 76.69 33.13 40.74
CA LYS A 72 77.01 31.72 40.98
C LYS A 72 76.84 31.43 42.49
N PRO A 73 75.86 30.64 42.94
CA PRO A 73 76.03 29.85 44.14
C PRO A 73 76.47 28.44 43.74
N ASP A 74 77.06 27.77 44.71
CA ASP A 74 77.64 26.43 44.65
C ASP A 74 76.78 25.42 43.84
N ASN A 75 77.35 24.94 42.73
CA ASN A 75 76.65 24.24 41.64
C ASN A 75 76.44 22.74 41.90
N THR A 76 76.94 22.22 43.02
CA THR A 76 76.98 20.78 43.28
C THR A 76 75.73 20.26 44.00
N ALA A 77 75.16 21.04 44.93
CA ALA A 77 73.95 20.66 45.65
C ALA A 77 72.67 20.85 44.80
N LYS A 78 72.58 21.95 44.04
CA LYS A 78 71.45 22.21 43.15
C LYS A 78 71.37 21.25 41.97
N ASN A 79 72.51 20.78 41.45
CA ASN A 79 72.53 19.77 40.39
C ASN A 79 72.03 18.41 40.89
N LYS A 80 72.36 18.01 42.12
CA LYS A 80 71.81 16.77 42.72
C LYS A 80 70.30 16.85 42.93
N GLU A 81 69.79 17.97 43.42
CA GLU A 81 68.34 18.19 43.57
C GLU A 81 67.63 18.23 42.20
N LEU A 82 68.28 18.78 41.17
CA LEU A 82 67.76 18.77 39.79
C LEU A 82 67.75 17.35 39.20
N GLU A 83 68.80 16.55 39.46
CA GLU A 83 68.89 15.16 39.03
C GLU A 83 67.84 14.28 39.73
N GLU A 84 67.59 14.48 41.02
CA GLU A 84 66.51 13.80 41.75
C GLU A 84 65.12 14.18 41.21
N LYS A 85 64.86 15.48 40.99
CA LYS A 85 63.60 15.92 40.38
C LYS A 85 63.43 15.43 38.95
N ASN A 86 64.50 15.35 38.17
CA ASN A 86 64.45 14.77 36.82
C ASN A 86 64.14 13.27 36.87
N ARG A 87 64.72 12.52 37.82
CA ARG A 87 64.36 11.11 38.03
C ARG A 87 62.91 10.95 38.44
N GLU A 88 62.42 11.79 39.35
CA GLU A 88 61.01 11.77 39.78
C GLU A 88 60.05 12.11 38.63
N ILE A 89 60.41 13.09 37.79
CA ILE A 89 59.66 13.42 36.56
C ILE A 89 59.65 12.24 35.58
N ASP A 90 60.78 11.58 35.36
CA ASP A 90 60.87 10.45 34.44
C ASP A 90 60.10 9.23 34.98
N GLU A 91 60.09 9.03 36.29
CA GLU A 91 59.33 7.98 36.95
C GLU A 91 57.81 8.25 36.93
N LEU A 92 57.40 9.50 37.08
CA LEU A 92 56.01 9.94 36.90
C LEU A 92 55.55 9.80 35.45
N LYS A 93 56.39 10.17 34.46
CA LYS A 93 56.11 9.96 33.04
C LYS A 93 55.95 8.48 32.73
N ARG A 94 56.78 7.61 33.31
CA ARG A 94 56.68 6.16 33.13
C ARG A 94 55.38 5.63 33.72
N LYS A 95 55.05 5.99 34.96
CA LYS A 95 53.78 5.59 35.60
C LYS A 95 52.56 6.07 34.82
N PHE A 96 52.57 7.31 34.34
CA PHE A 96 51.48 7.86 33.54
C PHE A 96 51.34 7.15 32.18
N ALA A 97 52.47 6.79 31.54
CA ALA A 97 52.43 5.99 30.32
C ALA A 97 51.87 4.58 30.58
N GLU A 98 52.26 3.95 31.68
CA GLU A 98 51.72 2.64 32.11
C GLU A 98 50.22 2.72 32.42
N GLU A 99 49.75 3.74 33.15
CA GLU A 99 48.33 3.96 33.45
C GLU A 99 47.50 4.25 32.19
N MET A 100 48.01 5.06 31.25
CA MET A 100 47.33 5.32 29.98
C MET A 100 47.21 4.07 29.13
N GLU A 101 48.22 3.22 29.13
CA GLU A 101 48.18 1.98 28.34
C GLU A 101 47.29 0.92 29.00
N GLN A 102 47.25 0.87 30.32
CA GLN A 102 46.29 0.05 31.05
C GLN A 102 44.85 0.54 30.80
N MET A 103 44.59 1.84 30.87
CA MET A 103 43.26 2.41 30.60
C MET A 103 42.78 2.12 29.17
N LYS A 104 43.68 2.18 28.17
CA LYS A 104 43.34 1.77 26.80
C LYS A 104 43.00 0.28 26.71
N LYS A 105 43.73 -0.57 27.43
CA LYS A 105 43.47 -2.01 27.48
C LYS A 105 42.12 -2.31 28.11
N ASP A 106 41.84 -1.67 29.24
CA ASP A 106 40.59 -1.83 29.98
C ASP A 106 39.40 -1.33 29.13
N LEU A 107 39.55 -0.22 28.39
CA LEU A 107 38.55 0.24 27.43
C LEU A 107 38.34 -0.75 26.27
N VAL A 108 39.39 -1.39 25.77
CA VAL A 108 39.24 -2.38 24.70
C VAL A 108 38.55 -3.63 25.21
N GLU A 109 38.82 -4.08 26.44
CA GLU A 109 38.13 -5.22 27.05
C GLU A 109 36.69 -4.90 27.48
N GLU A 110 36.43 -3.69 28.00
CA GLU A 110 35.09 -3.26 28.41
C GLU A 110 34.16 -3.00 27.21
N TYR A 111 34.71 -2.57 26.06
CA TYR A 111 33.96 -2.36 24.82
C TYR A 111 34.09 -3.49 23.80
N ALA A 112 34.82 -4.56 24.12
CA ALA A 112 34.80 -5.83 23.38
C ALA A 112 33.47 -6.55 23.64
N CYS A 113 32.39 -5.97 23.15
CA CYS A 113 31.06 -6.53 23.18
C CYS A 113 30.69 -7.02 21.78
N ASP A 114 30.00 -8.17 21.71
CA ASP A 114 29.56 -8.90 20.52
C ASP A 114 28.58 -8.15 19.60
N HIS A 115 28.54 -6.81 19.66
CA HIS A 115 27.71 -5.96 18.81
C HIS A 115 27.89 -6.25 17.32
N ASP A 116 29.11 -6.54 16.87
CA ASP A 116 29.37 -6.85 15.47
C ASP A 116 28.66 -8.14 15.03
N ILE A 117 28.61 -9.15 15.90
CA ILE A 117 27.90 -10.40 15.66
C ILE A 117 26.39 -10.15 15.59
N GLU A 118 25.86 -9.33 16.51
CA GLU A 118 24.44 -8.96 16.51
C GLU A 118 24.06 -8.13 15.28
N ILE A 119 24.90 -7.17 14.87
CA ILE A 119 24.71 -6.37 13.66
C ILE A 119 24.69 -7.27 12.42
N GLU A 120 25.59 -8.25 12.35
CA GLU A 120 25.66 -9.17 11.23
C GLU A 120 24.43 -10.12 11.18
N ALA A 121 23.99 -10.60 12.35
CA ALA A 121 22.75 -11.37 12.47
C ALA A 121 21.50 -10.56 12.04
N LEU A 122 21.41 -9.29 12.47
CA LEU A 122 20.32 -8.40 12.07
C LEU A 122 20.34 -8.11 10.56
N ARG A 123 21.52 -7.89 9.98
CA ARG A 123 21.67 -7.70 8.52
C ARG A 123 21.21 -8.93 7.75
N LYS A 124 21.56 -10.13 8.23
CA LYS A 124 21.11 -11.38 7.63
C LYS A 124 19.59 -11.52 7.68
N ASN A 125 18.98 -11.27 8.85
CA ASN A 125 17.53 -11.32 8.99
C ASN A 125 16.82 -10.30 8.10
N ILE A 126 17.37 -9.09 7.97
CA ILE A 126 16.82 -8.07 7.04
C ILE A 126 16.86 -8.58 5.61
N ALA A 127 17.97 -9.19 5.18
CA ALA A 127 18.08 -9.74 3.83
C ALA A 127 17.09 -10.89 3.57
N GLU A 128 16.93 -11.80 4.54
CA GLU A 128 15.95 -12.89 4.46
C GLU A 128 14.51 -12.35 4.37
N LEU A 129 14.13 -11.42 5.26
CA LEU A 129 12.80 -10.80 5.26
C LEU A 129 12.53 -9.97 3.99
N GLN A 130 13.56 -9.35 3.41
CA GLN A 130 13.44 -8.66 2.12
C GLN A 130 13.19 -9.65 0.98
N GLY A 131 13.86 -10.80 0.99
CA GLY A 131 13.61 -11.89 0.05
C GLY A 131 12.18 -12.42 0.14
N ASP A 132 11.72 -12.72 1.36
CA ASP A 132 10.37 -13.22 1.60
C ASP A 132 9.30 -12.19 1.18
N ASN A 133 9.50 -10.91 1.52
CA ASN A 133 8.60 -9.84 1.07
C ASN A 133 8.56 -9.72 -0.45
N ALA A 134 9.70 -9.84 -1.14
CA ALA A 134 9.73 -9.80 -2.60
C ALA A 134 8.98 -10.99 -3.20
N ALA A 135 9.15 -12.20 -2.64
CA ALA A 135 8.42 -13.39 -3.09
C ALA A 135 6.90 -13.25 -2.85
N LEU A 136 6.50 -12.74 -1.68
CA LEU A 136 5.09 -12.51 -1.36
C LEU A 136 4.45 -11.45 -2.28
N VAL A 137 5.19 -10.41 -2.66
CA VAL A 137 4.69 -9.40 -3.62
C VAL A 137 4.42 -10.05 -4.98
N VAL A 138 5.34 -10.86 -5.49
CA VAL A 138 5.16 -11.58 -6.76
C VAL A 138 3.96 -12.52 -6.70
N GLU A 139 3.83 -13.30 -5.61
CA GLU A 139 2.67 -14.19 -5.44
C GLU A 139 1.35 -13.40 -5.36
N ASN A 140 1.34 -12.25 -4.69
CA ASN A 140 0.17 -11.40 -4.60
C ASN A 140 -0.23 -10.84 -5.98
N ASP A 141 0.74 -10.41 -6.77
CA ASP A 141 0.52 -9.93 -8.14
C ASP A 141 -0.07 -11.04 -9.03
N ASP A 142 0.51 -12.25 -9.00
CA ASP A 142 0.01 -13.42 -9.74
C ASP A 142 -1.43 -13.78 -9.32
N LEU A 143 -1.71 -13.75 -8.02
CA LEU A 143 -3.06 -14.00 -7.50
C LEU A 143 -4.05 -12.92 -7.95
N ASN A 144 -3.65 -11.65 -7.93
CA ASN A 144 -4.48 -10.55 -8.40
C ASN A 144 -4.78 -10.66 -9.90
N GLU A 145 -3.80 -11.01 -10.73
CA GLU A 145 -4.01 -11.27 -12.15
C GLU A 145 -5.02 -12.40 -12.38
N ARG A 146 -4.88 -13.49 -11.64
CA ARG A 146 -5.80 -14.63 -11.72
C ARG A 146 -7.21 -14.26 -11.26
N VAL A 147 -7.36 -13.48 -10.19
CA VAL A 147 -8.65 -12.97 -9.75
C VAL A 147 -9.27 -12.08 -10.83
N ASN A 148 -8.50 -11.17 -11.42
CA ASN A 148 -8.98 -10.29 -12.49
C ASN A 148 -9.43 -11.08 -13.72
N SER A 149 -8.68 -12.11 -14.12
CA SER A 149 -9.07 -13.02 -15.21
C SER A 149 -10.39 -13.72 -14.91
N LEU A 150 -10.55 -14.25 -13.69
CA LEU A 150 -11.78 -14.95 -13.29
C LEU A 150 -12.99 -14.01 -13.25
N VAL A 151 -12.80 -12.77 -12.78
CA VAL A 151 -13.87 -11.76 -12.77
C VAL A 151 -14.28 -11.40 -14.19
N TYR A 152 -13.33 -11.26 -15.11
CA TYR A 152 -13.61 -11.01 -16.53
C TYR A 152 -14.39 -12.18 -17.16
N ASP A 153 -13.94 -13.42 -16.94
CA ASP A 153 -14.63 -14.61 -17.44
C ASP A 153 -16.04 -14.75 -16.87
N LEU A 154 -16.23 -14.42 -15.60
CA LEU A 154 -17.54 -14.40 -14.95
C LEU A 154 -18.44 -13.36 -15.62
N SER A 155 -17.94 -12.16 -15.86
CA SER A 155 -18.68 -11.09 -16.53
C SER A 155 -19.11 -11.49 -17.94
N ILE A 156 -18.23 -12.15 -18.71
CA ILE A 156 -18.61 -12.71 -20.03
C ILE A 156 -19.72 -13.73 -19.87
N LYS A 157 -19.58 -14.67 -18.93
CA LYS A 157 -20.60 -15.71 -18.71
C LYS A 157 -21.95 -15.10 -18.32
N GLU A 158 -21.96 -14.13 -17.42
CA GLU A 158 -23.18 -13.42 -17.02
C GLU A 158 -23.85 -12.73 -18.22
N ALA A 159 -23.07 -12.05 -19.07
CA ALA A 159 -23.60 -11.43 -20.28
C ALA A 159 -24.20 -12.48 -21.24
N THR A 160 -23.49 -13.58 -21.49
CA THR A 160 -23.99 -14.67 -22.36
C THR A 160 -25.24 -15.34 -21.80
N TRP A 161 -25.37 -15.45 -20.47
CA TRP A 161 -26.56 -16.00 -19.82
C TRP A 161 -27.76 -15.06 -19.98
N CYS A 162 -27.56 -13.75 -19.80
CA CYS A 162 -28.59 -12.75 -20.04
C CYS A 162 -29.10 -12.81 -21.49
N ASP A 163 -28.19 -12.84 -22.47
CA ASP A 163 -28.53 -12.90 -23.90
C ASP A 163 -29.30 -14.19 -24.23
N ASN A 164 -28.88 -15.32 -23.68
CA ASN A 164 -29.56 -16.61 -23.88
C ASN A 164 -30.94 -16.64 -23.25
N GLU A 165 -31.11 -16.07 -22.05
CA GLU A 165 -32.40 -15.96 -21.38
C GLU A 165 -33.37 -15.10 -22.21
N GLU A 166 -32.92 -13.93 -22.70
CA GLU A 166 -33.72 -13.07 -23.56
C GLU A 166 -34.12 -13.78 -24.86
N LYS A 167 -33.17 -14.48 -25.49
CA LYS A 167 -33.43 -15.27 -26.69
C LYS A 167 -34.48 -16.35 -26.45
N MET A 168 -34.35 -17.14 -25.39
CA MET A 168 -35.33 -18.18 -25.06
C MET A 168 -36.71 -17.59 -24.76
N LYS A 169 -36.78 -16.44 -24.08
CA LYS A 169 -38.03 -15.74 -23.80
C LYS A 169 -38.74 -15.30 -25.08
N ILE A 170 -38.00 -14.74 -26.03
CA ILE A 170 -38.53 -14.33 -27.35
C ILE A 170 -39.01 -15.57 -28.12
N GLU A 171 -38.23 -16.64 -28.18
CA GLU A 171 -38.61 -17.89 -28.86
C GLU A 171 -39.89 -18.49 -28.25
N MET A 172 -40.01 -18.49 -26.92
CA MET A 172 -41.20 -18.97 -26.23
C MET A 172 -42.44 -18.11 -26.55
N GLN A 173 -42.31 -16.78 -26.55
CA GLN A 173 -43.39 -15.89 -26.93
C GLN A 173 -43.82 -16.08 -28.39
N LYS A 174 -42.85 -16.22 -29.30
CA LYS A 174 -43.10 -16.45 -30.73
C LYS A 174 -43.85 -17.76 -30.95
N THR A 175 -43.35 -18.86 -30.39
CA THR A 175 -43.98 -20.19 -30.53
C THR A 175 -45.39 -20.24 -29.92
N TRP A 176 -45.62 -19.54 -28.80
CA TRP A 176 -46.97 -19.41 -28.24
C TRP A 176 -47.90 -18.60 -29.16
N GLY A 177 -47.42 -17.48 -29.70
CA GLY A 177 -48.17 -16.65 -30.64
C GLY A 177 -48.54 -17.41 -31.91
N GLU A 178 -47.60 -18.18 -32.48
CA GLU A 178 -47.82 -19.02 -33.66
C GLU A 178 -48.87 -20.11 -33.37
N LYS A 179 -48.73 -20.85 -32.26
CA LYS A 179 -49.71 -21.87 -31.86
C LYS A 179 -51.10 -21.29 -31.65
N TYR A 180 -51.18 -20.11 -31.03
CA TYR A 180 -52.45 -19.42 -30.83
C TYR A 180 -53.07 -18.99 -32.17
N ALA A 181 -52.28 -18.43 -33.08
CA ALA A 181 -52.73 -18.05 -34.41
C ALA A 181 -53.24 -19.26 -35.21
N GLU A 182 -52.51 -20.38 -35.20
CA GLU A 182 -52.95 -21.64 -35.82
C GLU A 182 -54.27 -22.14 -35.21
N TRP A 183 -54.39 -22.09 -33.88
CA TRP A 183 -55.61 -22.52 -33.19
C TRP A 183 -56.81 -21.65 -33.56
N MET A 184 -56.63 -20.32 -33.60
CA MET A 184 -57.65 -19.38 -34.05
C MET A 184 -58.08 -19.68 -35.49
N GLN A 185 -57.12 -19.84 -36.41
CA GLN A 185 -57.40 -20.14 -37.81
C GLN A 185 -58.18 -21.46 -37.97
N ARG A 186 -57.79 -22.53 -37.26
CA ARG A 186 -58.54 -23.80 -37.28
C ARG A 186 -59.96 -23.64 -36.72
N THR A 187 -60.13 -22.81 -35.70
CA THR A 187 -61.44 -22.55 -35.09
C THR A 187 -62.34 -21.76 -36.03
N GLU A 188 -61.81 -20.75 -36.71
CA GLU A 188 -62.51 -19.98 -37.74
C GLU A 188 -62.95 -20.86 -38.90
N GLN A 189 -62.06 -21.70 -39.43
CA GLN A 189 -62.41 -22.70 -40.46
C GLN A 189 -63.53 -23.62 -39.99
N LYS A 190 -63.46 -24.11 -38.74
CA LYS A 190 -64.51 -24.97 -38.18
C LYS A 190 -65.84 -24.24 -38.04
N LEU A 191 -65.83 -22.95 -37.66
CA LEU A 191 -67.03 -22.12 -37.60
C LEU A 191 -67.65 -21.94 -38.99
N GLU A 192 -66.84 -21.66 -40.02
CA GLU A 192 -67.31 -21.56 -41.40
C GLU A 192 -67.94 -22.87 -41.88
N GLU A 193 -67.29 -24.01 -41.66
CA GLU A 193 -67.84 -25.34 -41.98
C GLU A 193 -69.20 -25.57 -41.30
N LEU A 194 -69.30 -25.25 -40.01
CA LEU A 194 -70.54 -25.42 -39.24
C LEU A 194 -71.63 -24.46 -39.72
N GLN A 195 -71.28 -23.23 -40.07
CA GLN A 195 -72.22 -22.25 -40.64
C GLN A 195 -72.75 -22.72 -42.00
N GLN A 196 -71.89 -23.27 -42.87
CA GLN A 196 -72.28 -23.86 -44.15
C GLN A 196 -73.22 -25.06 -43.95
N ALA A 197 -72.86 -25.99 -43.06
CA ALA A 197 -73.68 -27.15 -42.73
C ALA A 197 -75.06 -26.75 -42.18
N ASN A 198 -75.10 -25.76 -41.29
CA ASN A 198 -76.35 -25.24 -40.73
C ASN A 198 -77.21 -24.58 -41.80
N THR A 199 -76.60 -23.81 -42.71
CA THR A 199 -77.30 -23.20 -43.85
C THR A 199 -77.94 -24.27 -44.74
N LEU A 200 -77.23 -25.35 -45.05
CA LEU A 200 -77.78 -26.48 -45.82
C LEU A 200 -78.96 -27.16 -45.11
N LEU A 201 -78.86 -27.35 -43.78
CA LEU A 201 -79.96 -27.90 -42.99
C LEU A 201 -81.19 -26.99 -42.98
N TYR A 202 -81.02 -25.67 -42.86
CA TYR A 202 -82.12 -24.72 -42.96
C TYR A 202 -82.84 -24.83 -44.32
N VAL A 203 -82.08 -24.84 -45.42
CA VAL A 203 -82.63 -24.99 -46.77
C VAL A 203 -83.36 -26.33 -46.94
N TYR A 204 -82.76 -27.43 -46.47
CA TYR A 204 -83.38 -28.76 -46.53
C TYR A 204 -84.71 -28.80 -45.77
N ASN A 205 -84.75 -28.29 -44.53
CA ASN A 205 -85.95 -28.27 -43.70
C ASN A 205 -87.04 -27.38 -44.29
N MET A 206 -86.66 -26.24 -44.89
CA MET A 206 -87.59 -25.36 -45.59
C MET A 206 -88.22 -26.08 -46.79
N ASN A 207 -87.40 -26.71 -47.64
CA ASN A 207 -87.87 -27.49 -48.80
C ASN A 207 -88.79 -28.66 -48.39
N GLN A 208 -88.44 -29.39 -47.33
CA GLN A 208 -89.28 -30.46 -46.78
C GLN A 208 -90.63 -29.93 -46.28
N SER A 209 -90.65 -28.75 -45.66
CA SER A 209 -91.88 -28.12 -45.21
C SER A 209 -92.78 -27.70 -46.38
N TYR A 210 -92.20 -27.14 -47.45
CA TYR A 210 -92.93 -26.84 -48.69
C TYR A 210 -93.51 -28.09 -49.36
N LEU A 211 -92.71 -29.16 -49.49
CA LEU A 211 -93.17 -30.44 -50.04
C LEU A 211 -94.35 -31.01 -49.25
N LYS A 212 -94.28 -30.99 -47.91
CA LYS A 212 -95.39 -31.43 -47.05
C LYS A 212 -96.64 -30.57 -47.22
N LEU A 213 -96.49 -29.28 -47.49
CA LEU A 213 -97.62 -28.37 -47.73
C LEU A 213 -98.27 -28.67 -49.08
N LEU A 214 -97.47 -28.89 -50.13
CA LEU A 214 -97.95 -29.24 -51.47
C LEU A 214 -98.68 -30.59 -51.51
N LEU A 215 -98.22 -31.59 -50.73
CA LEU A 215 -98.86 -32.91 -50.66
C LEU A 215 -100.16 -32.94 -49.84
N LYS A 216 -100.51 -31.86 -49.13
CA LYS A 216 -101.77 -31.74 -48.38
C LYS A 216 -102.92 -31.12 -49.18
N TYR A 217 -102.65 -30.58 -50.36
CA TYR A 217 -103.63 -30.08 -51.32
C TYR A 217 -103.77 -31.07 -52.47
#